data_AF-A0A252BZ27-F1
#
_entry.id   AF-A0A252BZ27-F1
#
_cell.length_a   1.000
_cell.length_b   1.000
_cell.length_c   1.000
_cell.angle_alpha   90.00
_cell.angle_beta   90.00
_cell.angle_gamma   90.00
#
_symmetry.space_group_name_H-M   'P 1'
#
loop_
_entity.id
_entity.type
_entity.pdbx_description
1 polymer ?
#
loop_
_entity_poly.entity_id
_entity_poly.type
_entity_poly.pdbx_seq_one_letter_code
_entity_poly.pdbx_strand_id
1 'polypeptide(L)'
;MRRLARQREHDASDMALRLIGLAVARAEQLEALQRSYVTELDDLRRDRWRASEAVAQVQAEAIAARLIVHELDARLGEPPREFHPLPDFPFPQRAPDVRAITMEDHKDA
;
A
#
# COMPACT_ATOMS: atom_id res chain seq x y z
N MET A 1 31.38 41.67 -34.78
CA MET A 1 30.72 41.73 -33.46
C MET A 1 29.25 41.30 -33.49
N ARG A 2 28.34 41.95 -34.25
CA ARG A 2 26.88 41.65 -34.22
C ARG A 2 26.47 40.21 -34.63
N ARG A 3 27.17 39.57 -35.57
CA ARG A 3 26.87 38.19 -36.02
C ARG A 3 27.16 37.13 -34.94
N LEU A 4 28.21 37.36 -34.16
CA LEU A 4 28.65 36.44 -33.10
C LEU A 4 27.72 36.49 -31.88
N ALA A 5 27.15 37.68 -31.59
CA ALA A 5 26.15 37.84 -30.54
C ALA A 5 24.84 37.10 -30.87
N ARG A 6 24.34 37.23 -32.11
CA ARG A 6 23.15 36.50 -32.57
C ARG A 6 23.35 34.98 -32.56
N GLN A 7 24.54 34.50 -32.92
CA GLN A 7 24.81 33.07 -32.91
C GLN A 7 24.81 32.49 -31.49
N ARG A 8 25.40 33.19 -30.51
CA ARG A 8 25.34 32.80 -29.09
C ARG A 8 23.90 32.79 -28.54
N GLU A 9 23.07 33.73 -28.98
CA GLU A 9 21.66 33.81 -28.59
C GLU A 9 20.86 32.61 -29.13
N HIS A 10 21.12 32.22 -30.37
CA HIS A 10 20.55 31.00 -30.96
C HIS A 10 21.04 29.73 -30.23
N ASP A 11 22.35 29.60 -30.00
CA ASP A 11 22.92 28.43 -29.30
C ASP A 11 22.35 28.30 -27.88
N ALA A 12 22.17 29.44 -27.17
CA ALA A 12 21.55 29.46 -25.85
C ALA A 12 20.08 29.06 -25.89
N SER A 13 19.34 29.50 -26.91
CA SER A 13 17.94 29.15 -27.12
C SER A 13 17.77 27.65 -27.44
N ASP A 14 18.62 27.09 -28.30
CA ASP A 14 18.64 25.67 -28.61
C ASP A 14 18.97 24.81 -27.39
N MET A 15 19.92 25.26 -26.56
CA MET A 15 20.25 24.60 -25.31
C MET A 15 19.08 24.66 -24.31
N ALA A 16 18.41 25.80 -24.19
CA ALA A 16 17.25 25.96 -23.33
C ALA A 16 16.10 25.02 -23.75
N LEU A 17 15.81 24.92 -25.05
CA LEU A 17 14.78 24.01 -25.56
C LEU A 17 15.10 22.55 -25.27
N ARG A 18 16.37 22.13 -25.40
CA ARG A 18 16.79 20.75 -25.04
C ARG A 18 16.59 20.47 -23.55
N LEU A 19 16.96 21.42 -22.68
CA LEU A 19 16.77 21.26 -21.24
C LEU A 19 15.29 21.16 -20.87
N ILE A 20 14.43 21.96 -21.50
CA ILE A 20 12.98 21.86 -21.34
C ILE A 20 12.48 20.48 -21.81
N GLY A 21 12.93 20.00 -22.97
CA GLY A 21 12.57 18.68 -23.46
C GLY A 21 12.95 17.55 -22.50
N LEU A 22 14.15 17.60 -21.93
CA LEU A 22 14.61 16.64 -20.91
C LEU A 22 13.78 16.73 -19.62
N ALA A 23 13.46 17.95 -19.17
CA ALA A 23 12.64 18.16 -17.99
C ALA A 23 11.22 17.60 -18.16
N VAL A 24 10.62 17.81 -19.33
CA VAL A 24 9.29 17.25 -19.67
C VAL A 24 9.34 15.73 -19.69
N ALA A 25 10.31 15.13 -20.39
CA ALA A 25 10.45 13.68 -20.43
C ALA A 25 10.65 13.08 -19.02
N ARG A 26 11.42 13.75 -18.16
CA ARG A 26 11.60 13.32 -16.78
C ARG A 26 10.32 13.45 -15.96
N ALA A 27 9.55 14.53 -16.14
CA ALA A 27 8.27 14.72 -15.48
C ALA A 27 7.27 13.62 -15.87
N GLU A 28 7.18 13.29 -17.15
CA GLU A 28 6.32 12.21 -17.66
C GLU A 28 6.69 10.84 -17.07
N GLN A 29 7.98 10.55 -16.96
CA GLN A 29 8.47 9.30 -16.33
C GLN A 29 8.08 9.23 -14.85
N LEU A 30 8.27 10.33 -14.10
CA LEU A 30 7.92 10.38 -12.69
C LEU A 30 6.42 10.28 -12.47
N GLU A 31 5.61 10.90 -13.32
CA GLU A 31 4.16 10.81 -13.26
C GLU A 31 3.68 9.38 -13.58
N ALA A 32 4.28 8.71 -14.56
CA ALA A 32 3.99 7.30 -14.85
C ALA A 32 4.32 6.40 -13.65
N LEU A 33 5.48 6.59 -13.03
CA LEU A 33 5.90 5.84 -11.85
C LEU A 33 5.00 6.13 -10.64
N GLN A 34 4.61 7.38 -10.44
CA GLN A 34 3.68 7.74 -9.37
C GLN A 34 2.33 7.05 -9.58
N ARG A 35 1.80 7.03 -10.81
CA ARG A 35 0.55 6.34 -11.13
C ARG A 35 0.63 4.84 -10.90
N SER A 36 1.76 4.20 -11.19
CA SER A 36 1.93 2.77 -10.91
C SER A 36 1.92 2.50 -9.40
N TYR A 37 2.60 3.30 -8.59
CA TYR A 37 2.58 3.14 -7.14
C TYR A 37 1.21 3.39 -6.53
N VAL A 38 0.46 4.39 -7.02
CA VAL A 38 -0.92 4.61 -6.57
C VAL A 38 -1.79 3.39 -6.86
N THR A 39 -1.67 2.83 -8.07
CA THR A 39 -2.43 1.63 -8.46
C THR A 39 -2.09 0.43 -7.56
N GLU A 40 -0.79 0.18 -7.33
CA GLU A 40 -0.33 -0.92 -6.49
C GLU A 40 -0.78 -0.75 -5.03
N LEU A 41 -0.74 0.46 -4.48
CA LEU A 41 -1.23 0.74 -3.14
C LEU A 41 -2.74 0.53 -3.01
N ASP A 42 -3.51 0.90 -4.04
CA ASP A 42 -4.95 0.69 -4.04
C ASP A 42 -5.31 -0.79 -4.17
N ASP A 43 -4.55 -1.58 -4.94
CA ASP A 43 -4.69 -3.03 -5.00
C ASP A 43 -4.41 -3.67 -3.64
N LEU A 44 -3.27 -3.34 -3.02
CA LEU A 44 -2.90 -3.85 -1.69
C LEU A 44 -3.93 -3.47 -0.62
N ARG A 45 -4.49 -2.26 -0.68
CA ARG A 45 -5.55 -1.82 0.24
C ARG A 45 -6.82 -2.64 0.04
N ARG A 46 -7.22 -2.90 -1.20
CA ARG A 46 -8.41 -3.72 -1.52
C ARG A 46 -8.24 -5.15 -1.06
N ASP A 47 -7.07 -5.75 -1.28
CA ASP A 47 -6.80 -7.12 -0.85
C ASP A 47 -6.75 -7.23 0.67
N ARG A 48 -6.14 -6.26 1.35
CA ARG A 48 -6.17 -6.17 2.81
C ARG A 48 -7.59 -6.04 3.35
N TRP A 49 -8.43 -5.23 2.71
CA TRP A 49 -9.84 -5.10 3.08
C TRP A 49 -10.56 -6.44 2.99
N ARG A 50 -10.46 -7.11 1.84
CA ARG A 50 -11.11 -8.42 1.60
C ARG A 50 -10.67 -9.47 2.61
N ALA A 51 -9.37 -9.52 2.91
CA ALA A 51 -8.85 -10.43 3.92
C ALA A 51 -9.41 -10.11 5.32
N SER A 52 -9.47 -8.82 5.67
CA SER A 52 -10.05 -8.37 6.96
C SER A 52 -11.53 -8.71 7.07
N GLU A 53 -12.29 -8.56 5.98
CA GLU A 53 -13.72 -8.89 5.92
C GLU A 53 -13.95 -10.39 6.09
N ALA A 54 -13.19 -11.23 5.37
CA ALA A 54 -13.27 -12.68 5.51
C ALA A 54 -12.95 -13.16 6.94
N VAL A 55 -11.92 -12.60 7.58
CA VAL A 55 -11.59 -12.93 8.97
C VAL A 55 -12.68 -12.46 9.93
N ALA A 56 -13.23 -11.26 9.74
CA ALA A 56 -14.33 -10.76 10.56
C ALA A 56 -15.56 -11.67 10.46
N GLN A 57 -15.88 -12.16 9.26
CA GLN A 57 -16.98 -13.08 9.06
C GLN A 57 -16.76 -14.41 9.79
N VAL A 58 -15.58 -15.03 9.64
CA VAL A 58 -15.25 -16.29 10.33
C VAL A 58 -15.31 -16.13 11.86
N GLN A 59 -14.84 -14.99 12.38
CA GLN A 59 -14.94 -14.65 13.80
C GLN A 59 -16.40 -14.56 14.26
N ALA A 60 -17.25 -13.87 13.49
CA ALA A 60 -18.67 -13.74 13.79
C ALA A 60 -19.38 -15.11 13.77
N GLU A 61 -19.10 -15.94 12.78
CA GLU A 61 -19.64 -17.30 12.66
C GLU A 61 -19.19 -18.19 13.84
N ALA A 62 -17.93 -18.09 14.25
CA ALA A 62 -17.41 -18.82 15.40
C ALA A 62 -18.09 -18.40 16.71
N ILE A 63 -18.33 -17.10 16.92
CA ILE A 63 -19.06 -16.59 18.08
C ILE A 63 -20.51 -17.09 18.04
N ALA A 64 -21.19 -17.00 16.90
CA ALA A 64 -22.57 -17.46 16.73
C ALA A 64 -22.70 -18.95 17.05
N ALA A 65 -21.79 -19.79 16.53
CA ALA A 65 -21.77 -21.22 16.80
C ALA A 65 -21.60 -21.52 18.30
N ARG A 66 -20.70 -20.79 18.98
CA ARG A 66 -20.51 -20.92 20.44
C ARG A 66 -21.77 -20.56 21.22
N LEU A 67 -22.45 -19.48 20.84
CA LEU A 67 -23.71 -19.07 21.47
C LEU A 67 -24.80 -20.13 21.31
N ILE A 68 -24.92 -20.73 20.12
CA ILE A 68 -25.87 -21.82 19.87
C ILE A 68 -25.58 -23.01 20.78
N VAL A 69 -24.30 -23.42 20.89
CA VAL A 69 -23.92 -24.53 21.77
C VAL A 69 -24.26 -24.23 23.23
N HIS A 70 -23.97 -23.02 23.71
CA HIS A 70 -24.34 -22.61 25.07
C HIS A 70 -25.85 -22.61 25.31
N GLU A 71 -26.65 -22.18 24.34
CA GLU A 71 -28.11 -22.24 24.42
C GLU A 71 -28.61 -23.69 24.49
N LEU A 72 -27.99 -24.60 23.73
CA LEU A 72 -28.31 -26.03 23.76
C LEU A 72 -27.91 -26.69 25.09
N ASP A 73 -26.71 -26.42 25.60
CA ASP A 73 -26.26 -26.91 26.90
C ASP A 73 -27.24 -26.45 28.01
N ALA A 74 -27.64 -25.17 27.98
CA ALA A 74 -28.62 -24.62 28.93
C ALA A 74 -29.99 -25.29 28.84
N ARG A 75 -30.47 -25.62 27.63
CA ARG A 75 -31.74 -26.34 27.43
C ARG A 75 -31.69 -27.78 27.95
N LEU A 76 -30.53 -28.42 27.88
CA LEU A 76 -30.32 -29.78 28.36
C LEU A 76 -29.97 -29.84 29.86
N GLY A 77 -29.75 -28.69 30.51
CA GLY A 77 -29.32 -28.63 31.91
C GLY A 77 -27.86 -29.04 32.12
N GLU A 78 -27.06 -29.05 31.06
CA GLU A 78 -25.65 -29.38 31.08
C GLU A 78 -24.81 -28.14 31.48
N PRO A 79 -23.62 -28.34 32.09
CA PRO A 79 -22.71 -27.23 32.36
C PRO A 79 -22.22 -26.59 31.04
N PRO A 80 -22.01 -25.25 31.00
CA PRO A 80 -21.52 -24.58 29.79
C PRO A 80 -20.13 -25.09 29.38
N ARG A 81 -19.95 -25.45 28.11
CA ARG A 81 -18.64 -25.85 27.58
C ARG A 81 -17.67 -24.68 27.51
N GLU A 82 -16.42 -24.90 27.89
CA GLU A 82 -15.37 -23.91 27.69
C GLU A 82 -14.79 -23.98 26.27
N PHE A 83 -14.72 -22.84 25.59
CA PHE A 83 -14.09 -22.72 24.29
C PHE A 83 -12.76 -21.99 24.40
N HIS A 84 -11.77 -22.43 23.62
CA HIS A 84 -10.51 -21.69 23.47
C HIS A 84 -10.80 -20.24 22.99
N PRO A 85 -10.08 -19.24 23.50
CA PRO A 85 -10.26 -17.86 23.06
C PRO A 85 -10.04 -17.75 21.55
N LEU A 86 -10.86 -16.93 20.90
CA LEU A 86 -10.62 -16.62 19.50
C LEU A 86 -9.36 -15.76 19.37
N PRO A 87 -8.63 -15.86 18.24
CA PRO A 87 -7.53 -14.95 17.97
C PRO A 87 -8.00 -13.49 18.01
N ASP A 88 -7.14 -12.60 18.51
CA ASP A 88 -7.44 -11.17 18.56
C ASP A 88 -7.72 -10.61 17.15
N PHE A 89 -8.84 -9.91 17.02
CA PHE A 89 -9.23 -9.22 15.79
C PHE A 89 -9.69 -7.79 16.09
N PRO A 90 -9.24 -6.78 15.32
CA PRO A 90 -8.26 -6.87 14.23
C PRO A 90 -6.85 -7.21 14.73
N PHE A 91 -6.08 -7.96 13.93
CA PHE A 91 -4.70 -8.31 14.29
C PHE A 91 -3.87 -7.04 14.52
N PRO A 92 -3.00 -7.00 15.55
CA PRO A 92 -2.17 -5.85 15.82
C PRO A 92 -1.31 -5.53 14.60
N GLN A 93 -1.42 -4.30 14.10
CA GLN A 93 -0.63 -3.86 12.96
C GLN A 93 0.82 -3.74 13.44
N ARG A 94 1.69 -4.65 12.99
CA ARG A 94 3.13 -4.47 13.16
C ARG A 94 3.50 -3.23 12.36
N ALA A 95 3.92 -2.15 13.04
CA ALA A 95 4.37 -0.95 12.36
C ALA A 95 5.49 -1.35 11.37
N PRO A 96 5.47 -0.85 10.13
CA PRO A 96 6.57 -1.08 9.21
C PRO A 96 7.86 -0.55 9.85
N ASP A 97 8.89 -1.39 9.91
CA ASP A 97 10.20 -0.96 10.41
C ASP A 97 10.82 -0.01 9.37
N VAL A 98 10.63 1.29 9.60
CA VAL A 98 11.08 2.37 8.70
C VAL A 98 12.61 2.38 8.55
N ARG A 99 13.36 1.61 9.36
CA ARG A 99 14.83 1.53 9.28
C ARG A 99 15.36 0.71 8.09
N ALA A 100 14.51 -0.09 7.42
CA ALA A 100 14.94 -0.89 6.27
C ALA A 100 14.90 -0.15 4.92
N ILE A 101 14.35 1.08 4.87
CA ILE A 101 14.23 1.86 3.60
C ILE A 101 15.42 2.81 3.42
N THR A 102 16.24 3.01 4.45
CA THR A 102 17.46 3.82 4.32
C THR A 102 18.65 2.97 3.91
N MET A 103 19.07 3.15 2.65
CA MET A 103 20.46 3.01 2.20
C MET A 103 20.99 1.59 1.92
N GLU A 104 20.45 0.86 0.93
CA GLU A 104 21.24 -0.24 0.32
C GLU A 104 21.02 -0.44 -1.20
N ASP A 105 19.90 0.00 -1.78
CA ASP A 105 19.57 -0.28 -3.20
C ASP A 105 20.18 0.69 -4.25
N HIS A 106 21.22 1.44 -3.91
CA HIS A 106 21.88 2.36 -4.88
C HIS A 106 23.36 2.09 -5.10
N LYS A 107 23.85 0.88 -4.78
CA LYS A 107 25.28 0.58 -5.00
C LYS A 107 25.63 0.01 -6.37
N ASP A 108 24.67 -0.44 -7.18
CA ASP A 108 24.98 -1.05 -8.47
C ASP A 108 24.07 -0.49 -9.59
N ALA A 109 24.41 0.69 -10.13
CA ALA A 109 23.98 1.18 -11.45
C ALA A 109 24.98 2.17 -12.03
#